data_AF-A0A534ZX58-F1
#
_entry.id   AF-A0A534ZX58-F1
#
_cell.length_a   1.000
_cell.length_b   1.000
_cell.length_c   1.000
_cell.angle_alpha   90.00
_cell.angle_beta   90.00
_cell.angle_gamma   90.00
#
_symmetry.space_group_name_H-M   'P 1'
#
loop_
_entity.id
_entity.type
_entity.pdbx_description
1 polymer ?
#
loop_
_entity_poly.entity_id
_entity_poly.type
_entity_poly.pdbx_seq_one_letter_code
_entity_poly.pdbx_strand_id
1 'polypeptide(L)'
;MDERAEIVVPARVSGLSDEEIVARVRCGETALFEVIMRRYNQRLYRAARAILRDDAEAEDVLQEAYVRAFTHLDQFAGRAAFGTWLTRIAVHEALARARRRGLFQRLGDEGADGDDMRAFRSAADVEKQVADHELGHVLEAAIAALPDPFRAVFVLREVEEMSTAETAAVLDVREETVKTRLHRARALLRRALYGATRGAVNEVFQFGAVRCDRVVAAVLERIGLLEMQ
;
A
#
# COMPACT_ATOMS: atom_id res chain seq x y z
N MET A 1 32.45 -2.94 26.89
CA MET A 1 32.10 -4.36 26.68
C MET A 1 30.66 -4.37 26.21
N ASP A 2 30.47 -4.08 24.92
CA ASP A 2 29.21 -4.33 24.20
C ASP A 2 29.57 -4.32 22.71
N GLU A 3 30.02 -5.49 22.27
CA GLU A 3 30.45 -5.79 20.91
C GLU A 3 29.18 -5.97 20.07
N ARG A 4 28.61 -4.87 19.59
CA ARG A 4 27.60 -4.92 18.52
C ARG A 4 28.31 -5.45 17.29
N ALA A 5 28.25 -6.77 17.10
CA ALA A 5 28.66 -7.44 15.89
C ALA A 5 27.87 -6.82 14.73
N GLU A 6 28.52 -5.90 14.04
CA GLU A 6 28.10 -5.42 12.73
C GLU A 6 28.33 -6.61 11.79
N ILE A 7 27.33 -7.48 11.67
CA ILE A 7 27.37 -8.63 10.76
C ILE A 7 27.25 -8.06 9.35
N VAL A 8 28.39 -7.67 8.79
CA VAL A 8 28.52 -7.27 7.39
C VAL A 8 28.25 -8.52 6.55
N VAL A 9 27.02 -8.68 6.08
CA VAL A 9 26.67 -9.72 5.12
C VAL A 9 27.57 -9.52 3.88
N PRO A 10 28.46 -10.48 3.55
CA PRO A 10 29.39 -10.29 2.46
C PRO A 10 28.65 -10.17 1.13
N ALA A 11 29.15 -9.32 0.22
CA ALA A 11 28.57 -9.05 -1.11
C ALA A 11 28.39 -10.29 -2.01
N ARG A 12 28.86 -11.47 -1.59
CA ARG A 12 28.62 -12.76 -2.26
C ARG A 12 27.23 -13.35 -1.98
N VAL A 13 26.52 -12.87 -0.95
CA VAL A 13 25.22 -13.44 -0.52
C VAL A 13 24.04 -12.76 -1.23
N SER A 14 24.23 -11.57 -1.78
CA SER A 14 23.16 -10.81 -2.44
C SER A 14 22.60 -11.49 -3.69
N GLY A 15 23.38 -12.34 -4.36
CA GLY A 15 22.96 -13.08 -5.56
C GLY A 15 22.32 -14.45 -5.32
N LEU A 16 22.27 -14.94 -4.08
CA LEU A 16 21.67 -16.25 -3.79
C LEU A 16 20.14 -16.18 -3.89
N SER A 17 19.51 -17.23 -4.41
CA SER A 17 18.06 -17.36 -4.33
C SER A 17 17.60 -17.54 -2.88
N ASP A 18 16.33 -17.30 -2.61
CA ASP A 18 15.80 -17.50 -1.27
C ASP A 18 15.87 -18.97 -0.87
N GLU A 19 15.63 -19.89 -1.79
CA GLU A 19 15.72 -21.33 -1.56
C GLU A 19 17.15 -21.76 -1.19
N GLU A 20 18.17 -21.19 -1.84
CA GLU A 20 19.57 -21.46 -1.50
C GLU A 20 19.92 -20.95 -0.10
N ILE A 21 19.47 -19.74 0.24
CA ILE A 21 19.67 -19.18 1.58
C ILE A 21 18.98 -20.06 2.62
N VAL A 22 17.73 -20.45 2.40
CA VAL A 22 16.96 -21.31 3.31
C VAL A 22 17.65 -22.66 3.50
N ALA A 23 18.18 -23.27 2.44
CA ALA A 23 18.91 -24.53 2.54
C ALA A 23 20.15 -24.40 3.43
N ARG A 24 20.93 -23.31 3.29
CA ARG A 24 22.11 -23.06 4.12
C ARG A 24 21.77 -22.72 5.57
N VAL A 25 20.72 -21.93 5.79
CA VAL A 25 20.21 -21.63 7.14
C VAL A 25 19.83 -22.92 7.87
N ARG A 26 19.18 -23.87 7.18
CA ARG A 26 18.87 -25.20 7.73
C ARG A 26 20.12 -26.03 8.07
N CYS A 27 21.23 -25.82 7.35
CA CYS A 27 22.52 -26.45 7.62
C CYS A 27 23.31 -25.75 8.74
N GLY A 28 22.75 -24.72 9.40
CA GLY A 28 23.37 -24.04 10.54
C GLY A 28 23.97 -22.67 10.24
N GLU A 29 23.96 -22.20 8.97
CA GLU A 29 24.40 -20.85 8.60
C GLU A 29 23.31 -19.80 8.92
N THR A 30 22.91 -19.70 10.19
CA THR A 30 21.75 -18.91 10.66
C THR A 30 21.85 -17.42 10.35
N ALA A 31 23.07 -16.87 10.31
CA ALA A 31 23.32 -15.47 9.96
C ALA A 31 22.81 -15.10 8.55
N LEU A 32 22.69 -16.06 7.63
CA LEU A 32 22.17 -15.81 6.29
C LEU A 32 20.67 -15.46 6.30
N PHE A 33 19.94 -15.76 7.39
CA PHE A 33 18.53 -15.39 7.51
C PHE A 33 18.32 -13.87 7.53
N GLU A 34 19.32 -13.09 7.96
CA GLU A 34 19.29 -11.62 7.89
C GLU A 34 19.06 -11.12 6.45
N VAL A 35 19.60 -11.81 5.45
CA VAL A 35 19.42 -11.45 4.04
C VAL A 35 17.97 -11.58 3.61
N ILE A 36 17.31 -12.65 4.04
CA ILE A 36 15.87 -12.85 3.85
C ILE A 36 15.09 -11.73 4.56
N MET A 37 15.46 -11.40 5.79
CA MET A 37 14.80 -10.31 6.52
C MET A 37 14.90 -9.00 5.74
N ARG A 38 16.10 -8.59 5.35
CA ARG A 38 16.33 -7.35 4.58
C ARG A 38 15.58 -7.32 3.26
N ARG A 39 15.48 -8.45 2.54
CA ARG A 39 14.72 -8.57 1.28
C ARG A 39 13.23 -8.37 1.47
N TYR A 40 12.68 -8.89 2.57
CA TYR A 40 11.22 -8.97 2.76
C TYR A 40 10.63 -7.97 3.76
N ASN A 41 11.46 -7.27 4.55
CA ASN A 41 11.01 -6.33 5.58
C ASN A 41 9.97 -5.34 5.04
N GLN A 42 10.26 -4.67 3.92
CA GLN A 42 9.36 -3.67 3.35
C GLN A 42 8.00 -4.26 2.96
N ARG A 43 8.00 -5.42 2.29
CA ARG A 43 6.79 -6.13 1.87
C ARG A 43 5.94 -6.57 3.05
N LEU A 44 6.57 -7.23 4.03
CA LEU A 44 5.86 -7.70 5.22
C LEU A 44 5.29 -6.52 6.00
N TYR A 45 6.07 -5.45 6.16
CA TYR A 45 5.64 -4.25 6.87
C TYR A 45 4.39 -3.65 6.23
N ARG A 46 4.42 -3.43 4.91
CA ARG A 46 3.29 -2.89 4.16
C ARG A 46 2.06 -3.80 4.26
N ALA A 47 2.24 -5.12 4.16
CA ALA A 47 1.15 -6.08 4.29
C ALA A 47 0.51 -6.05 5.69
N ALA A 48 1.33 -6.09 6.76
CA ALA A 48 0.84 -6.03 8.14
C ALA A 48 0.18 -4.68 8.45
N ARG A 49 0.79 -3.58 8.03
CA ARG A 49 0.28 -2.22 8.22
C ARG A 49 -1.05 -1.99 7.49
N ALA A 50 -1.22 -2.59 6.30
CA ALA A 50 -2.47 -2.58 5.58
C ALA A 50 -3.61 -3.26 6.35
N ILE A 51 -3.31 -4.20 7.24
CA ILE A 51 -4.32 -4.90 8.03
C ILE A 51 -4.56 -4.19 9.37
N LEU A 52 -3.50 -3.80 10.09
CA LEU A 52 -3.60 -3.34 11.49
C LEU A 52 -3.82 -1.84 11.64
N ARG A 53 -3.48 -1.05 10.62
CA ARG A 53 -3.51 0.42 10.64
C ARG A 53 -2.62 1.06 11.74
N ASP A 54 -1.62 0.35 12.26
CA ASP A 54 -0.72 0.80 13.32
C ASP A 54 0.71 0.36 13.01
N ASP A 55 1.67 1.27 13.14
CA ASP A 55 3.07 1.03 12.76
C ASP A 55 3.78 0.14 13.80
N ALA A 56 3.56 0.39 15.09
CA ALA A 56 4.18 -0.41 16.16
C ALA A 56 3.64 -1.84 16.14
N GLU A 57 2.33 -2.03 15.95
CA GLU A 57 1.77 -3.38 15.82
C GLU A 57 2.24 -4.10 14.54
N ALA A 58 2.50 -3.36 13.45
CA ALA A 58 3.06 -3.94 12.24
C ALA A 58 4.49 -4.44 12.50
N GLU A 59 5.32 -3.67 13.17
CA GLU A 59 6.68 -4.08 13.57
C GLU A 59 6.65 -5.32 14.48
N ASP A 60 5.77 -5.34 15.48
CA ASP A 60 5.59 -6.51 16.36
C ASP A 60 5.21 -7.77 15.56
N VAL A 61 4.29 -7.63 14.58
CA VAL A 61 3.90 -8.74 13.71
C VAL A 61 5.08 -9.20 12.83
N LEU A 62 5.93 -8.30 12.37
CA LEU A 62 7.11 -8.68 11.59
C LEU A 62 8.07 -9.51 12.43
N GLN A 63 8.37 -9.08 13.65
CA GLN A 63 9.23 -9.80 14.56
C GLN A 63 8.69 -11.21 14.83
N GLU A 64 7.42 -11.32 15.21
CA GLU A 64 6.76 -12.60 15.46
C GLU A 64 6.75 -13.50 14.20
N ALA A 65 6.49 -12.92 13.03
CA ALA A 65 6.49 -13.65 11.77
C ALA A 65 7.87 -14.21 11.43
N TYR A 66 8.95 -13.45 11.63
CA TYR A 66 10.31 -13.92 11.42
C TYR A 66 10.71 -15.00 12.42
N VAL A 67 10.38 -14.85 13.69
CA VAL A 67 10.62 -15.88 14.72
C VAL A 67 9.88 -17.17 14.35
N ARG A 68 8.62 -17.08 13.94
CA ARG A 68 7.85 -18.24 13.48
C ARG A 68 8.40 -18.87 12.21
N ALA A 69 8.77 -18.06 11.23
CA ALA A 69 9.35 -18.53 9.99
C ALA A 69 10.68 -19.25 10.23
N PHE A 70 11.52 -18.73 11.13
CA PHE A 70 12.79 -19.35 11.48
C PHE A 70 12.58 -20.67 12.25
N THR A 71 11.69 -20.68 13.23
CA THR A 71 11.40 -21.88 14.05
C THR A 71 10.72 -23.00 13.28
N HIS A 72 9.93 -22.68 12.25
CA HIS A 72 9.22 -23.64 11.40
C HIS A 72 9.84 -23.73 10.00
N LEU A 73 11.10 -23.34 9.87
CA LEU A 73 11.77 -23.26 8.57
C LEU A 73 11.85 -24.61 7.89
N ASP A 74 11.93 -25.70 8.66
CA ASP A 74 11.90 -27.10 8.22
C ASP A 74 10.58 -27.48 7.51
N GLN A 75 9.47 -26.85 7.89
CA GLN A 75 8.15 -27.13 7.31
C GLN A 75 7.95 -26.50 5.93
N PHE A 76 8.84 -25.60 5.51
CA PHE A 76 8.80 -25.02 4.16
C PHE A 76 9.11 -26.09 3.10
N ALA A 77 8.07 -26.60 2.45
CA ALA A 77 8.16 -27.69 1.49
C ALA A 77 8.40 -27.26 0.03
N GLY A 78 8.71 -25.98 -0.23
CA GLY A 78 8.97 -25.47 -1.59
C GLY A 78 7.76 -25.48 -2.55
N ARG A 79 6.53 -25.67 -2.03
CA ARG A 79 5.29 -25.68 -2.84
C ARG A 79 4.86 -24.30 -3.34
N ALA A 80 5.43 -23.25 -2.76
CA ALA A 80 5.27 -21.86 -3.15
C ALA A 80 6.62 -21.16 -2.97
N ALA A 81 6.80 -20.02 -3.63
CA ALA A 81 7.96 -19.17 -3.40
C ALA A 81 8.09 -18.83 -1.91
N PHE A 82 9.32 -18.80 -1.39
CA PHE A 82 9.57 -18.55 0.02
C PHE A 82 8.94 -17.23 0.52
N GLY A 83 9.05 -16.17 -0.28
CA GLY A 83 8.42 -14.88 0.03
C GLY A 83 6.90 -14.95 0.22
N THR A 84 6.21 -15.80 -0.56
CA THR A 84 4.77 -15.99 -0.43
C THR A 84 4.41 -16.77 0.83
N TRP A 85 5.20 -17.79 1.19
CA TRP A 85 5.05 -18.50 2.45
C TRP A 85 5.28 -17.57 3.67
N LEU A 86 6.34 -16.77 3.64
CA LEU A 86 6.66 -15.80 4.69
C LEU A 86 5.58 -14.72 4.82
N THR A 87 5.09 -14.19 3.68
CA THR A 87 4.00 -13.21 3.67
C THR A 87 2.73 -13.78 4.28
N ARG A 88 2.43 -15.06 4.02
CA ARG A 88 1.28 -15.75 4.63
C ARG A 88 1.37 -15.79 6.15
N ILE A 89 2.55 -16.07 6.71
CA ILE A 89 2.75 -16.07 8.17
C ILE A 89 2.45 -14.67 8.74
N ALA A 90 3.05 -13.62 8.17
CA ALA A 90 2.85 -12.25 8.65
C ALA A 90 1.38 -11.79 8.54
N VAL A 91 0.72 -12.08 7.41
CA VAL A 91 -0.69 -11.73 7.22
C VAL A 91 -1.59 -12.51 8.16
N HIS A 92 -1.33 -13.79 8.41
CA HIS A 92 -2.10 -14.58 9.37
C HIS A 92 -2.00 -14.00 10.78
N GLU A 93 -0.80 -13.60 11.22
CA GLU A 93 -0.61 -12.95 12.52
C GLU A 93 -1.32 -11.59 12.61
N ALA A 94 -1.18 -10.76 11.57
CA ALA A 94 -1.89 -9.48 11.48
C ALA A 94 -3.41 -9.66 11.53
N LEU A 95 -3.97 -10.60 10.77
CA LEU A 95 -5.40 -10.92 10.78
C LEU A 95 -5.87 -11.46 12.13
N ALA A 96 -5.07 -12.32 12.78
CA ALA A 96 -5.36 -12.83 14.11
C ALA A 96 -5.44 -11.69 15.14
N ARG A 97 -4.52 -10.74 15.07
CA ARG A 97 -4.51 -9.56 15.94
C ARG A 97 -5.65 -8.60 15.64
N ALA A 98 -5.94 -8.33 14.36
CA ALA A 98 -7.07 -7.51 13.94
C ALA A 98 -8.43 -8.09 14.39
N ARG A 99 -8.60 -9.43 14.32
CA ARG A 99 -9.80 -10.12 14.84
C ARG A 99 -9.97 -9.93 16.35
N ARG A 100 -8.89 -10.03 17.13
CA ARG A 100 -8.93 -9.78 18.58
C ARG A 100 -9.36 -8.34 18.91
N ARG A 101 -9.04 -7.38 18.05
CA ARG A 101 -9.44 -5.97 18.18
C ARG A 101 -10.84 -5.65 17.61
N GLY A 102 -11.49 -6.60 16.94
CA GLY A 102 -12.75 -6.37 16.23
C GLY A 102 -12.63 -5.55 14.93
N LEU A 103 -11.39 -5.32 14.44
CA LEU A 103 -11.13 -4.54 13.21
C LEU A 103 -11.48 -5.33 11.94
N PHE A 104 -11.35 -6.66 11.98
CA PHE A 104 -11.60 -7.51 10.83
C PHE A 104 -13.01 -8.13 10.86
N GLN A 105 -14.01 -7.41 10.36
CA GLN A 105 -15.36 -7.96 10.16
C GLN A 105 -15.40 -8.83 8.88
N ARG A 106 -15.92 -10.06 9.02
CA ARG A 106 -16.26 -10.93 7.89
C ARG A 106 -17.42 -10.30 7.13
N LEU A 107 -17.14 -9.53 6.08
CA LEU A 107 -18.16 -9.09 5.14
C LEU A 107 -18.57 -10.26 4.26
N GLY A 108 -19.56 -10.99 4.75
CA GLY A 108 -20.45 -11.81 3.95
C GLY A 108 -21.87 -11.46 4.37
N ASP A 109 -22.42 -10.38 3.83
CA ASP A 109 -23.82 -10.35 3.40
C ASP A 109 -24.04 -9.20 2.41
N GLU A 110 -25.00 -9.43 1.53
CA GLU A 110 -25.51 -8.51 0.54
C GLU A 110 -26.22 -7.34 1.24
N GLY A 111 -26.01 -6.10 0.77
CA GLY A 111 -26.78 -4.96 1.25
C GLY A 111 -26.24 -4.29 2.52
N ALA A 112 -25.10 -3.61 2.41
CA ALA A 112 -24.82 -2.47 3.26
C ALA A 112 -24.32 -1.33 2.38
N ASP A 113 -25.29 -0.54 1.93
CA ASP A 113 -25.08 0.85 1.49
C ASP A 113 -24.71 1.66 2.75
N GLY A 114 -23.52 1.38 3.27
CA GLY A 114 -22.93 2.05 4.40
C GLY A 114 -22.03 3.14 3.86
N ASP A 115 -22.61 4.32 3.66
CA ASP A 115 -21.91 5.59 3.49
C ASP A 115 -21.15 5.92 4.80
N ASP A 116 -20.11 5.15 5.09
CA ASP A 116 -19.15 5.45 6.16
C ASP A 116 -17.84 5.92 5.52
N MET A 117 -17.97 6.79 4.51
CA MET A 117 -16.88 7.64 4.05
C MET A 117 -16.76 8.78 5.06
N ARG A 118 -16.11 8.51 6.21
CA ARG A 118 -15.78 9.56 7.17
C ARG A 118 -15.08 10.71 6.44
N ALA A 119 -15.78 11.83 6.42
CA ALA A 119 -15.42 13.01 5.68
C ALA A 119 -14.03 13.50 6.06
N PHE A 120 -13.28 13.83 5.01
CA PHE A 120 -12.08 14.63 4.93
C PHE A 120 -11.88 15.59 6.13
N ARG A 121 -10.80 15.39 6.89
CA ARG A 121 -10.16 16.47 7.65
C ARG A 121 -8.74 16.62 7.12
N SER A 122 -8.61 17.51 6.14
CA SER A 122 -7.31 18.05 5.73
C SER A 122 -6.79 18.93 6.85
N ALA A 123 -5.61 18.61 7.37
CA ALA A 123 -4.77 19.57 8.06
C ALA A 123 -3.82 20.15 7.02
N ALA A 124 -4.08 21.41 6.65
CA ALA A 124 -3.19 22.20 5.80
C ALA A 124 -2.00 22.72 6.63
N ASP A 125 -0.80 22.72 6.01
CA ASP A 125 0.27 23.73 6.07
C ASP A 125 1.69 23.12 6.05
N VAL A 126 2.43 23.27 4.93
CA VAL A 126 3.48 24.28 4.69
C VAL A 126 4.28 23.90 3.42
N GLU A 127 4.33 24.85 2.48
CA GLU A 127 5.05 24.93 1.20
C GLU A 127 6.54 24.49 1.33
N LYS A 128 7.28 23.85 0.41
CA LYS A 128 7.45 24.10 -1.04
C LYS A 128 8.44 23.07 -1.64
N GLN A 129 8.21 21.77 -1.39
CA GLN A 129 8.82 20.58 -2.04
C GLN A 129 7.72 19.63 -2.60
N VAL A 130 6.61 20.24 -3.01
CA VAL A 130 5.24 19.81 -2.67
C VAL A 130 4.56 18.98 -3.77
N ALA A 131 4.79 19.18 -5.07
CA ALA A 131 3.91 18.57 -6.09
C ALA A 131 3.87 17.02 -6.16
N ASP A 132 5.01 16.32 -6.09
CA ASP A 132 5.04 14.84 -6.14
C ASP A 132 4.71 14.21 -4.77
N HIS A 133 5.10 14.89 -3.68
CA HIS A 133 4.86 14.43 -2.31
C HIS A 133 3.38 14.61 -1.91
N GLU A 134 2.72 15.67 -2.38
CA GLU A 134 1.28 15.90 -2.17
C GLU A 134 0.44 14.82 -2.85
N LEU A 135 0.75 14.45 -4.10
CA LEU A 135 0.02 13.36 -4.76
C LEU A 135 0.25 12.03 -4.04
N GLY A 136 1.48 11.78 -3.60
CA GLY A 136 1.83 10.63 -2.77
C GLY A 136 1.01 10.58 -1.47
N HIS A 137 0.92 11.69 -0.74
CA HIS A 137 0.13 11.79 0.48
C HIS A 137 -1.37 11.64 0.25
N VAL A 138 -1.91 12.24 -0.81
CA VAL A 138 -3.33 12.09 -1.17
C VAL A 138 -3.65 10.63 -1.49
N LEU A 139 -2.76 9.94 -2.21
CA LEU A 139 -2.90 8.50 -2.48
C LEU A 139 -2.79 7.67 -1.19
N GLU A 140 -1.80 7.95 -0.36
CA GLU A 140 -1.59 7.25 0.91
C GLU A 140 -2.81 7.39 1.84
N ALA A 141 -3.33 8.61 1.98
CA ALA A 141 -4.53 8.89 2.76
C ALA A 141 -5.76 8.18 2.18
N ALA A 142 -5.92 8.17 0.85
CA ALA A 142 -7.02 7.48 0.19
C ALA A 142 -6.94 5.95 0.39
N ILE A 143 -5.74 5.36 0.32
CA ILE A 143 -5.52 3.94 0.61
C ILE A 143 -5.80 3.64 2.07
N ALA A 144 -5.30 4.46 3.00
CA ALA A 144 -5.55 4.30 4.43
C ALA A 144 -7.04 4.35 4.80
N ALA A 145 -7.84 5.15 4.08
CA ALA A 145 -9.28 5.27 4.27
C ALA A 145 -10.08 4.05 3.79
N LEU A 146 -9.50 3.18 2.94
CA LEU A 146 -10.22 1.98 2.47
C LEU A 146 -10.65 1.07 3.64
N PRO A 147 -11.83 0.43 3.55
CA PRO A 147 -12.19 -0.66 4.46
C PRO A 147 -11.13 -1.78 4.44
N ASP A 148 -10.89 -2.39 5.61
CA ASP A 148 -9.80 -3.35 5.85
C ASP A 148 -9.68 -4.47 4.80
N PRO A 149 -10.76 -5.20 4.43
CA PRO A 149 -10.65 -6.28 3.45
C PRO A 149 -10.30 -5.78 2.04
N PHE A 150 -10.62 -4.53 1.70
CA PHE A 150 -10.29 -3.93 0.41
C PHE A 150 -8.87 -3.36 0.41
N ARG A 151 -8.44 -2.72 1.50
CA ARG A 151 -7.08 -2.20 1.65
C ARG A 151 -6.04 -3.32 1.58
N ALA A 152 -6.26 -4.41 2.33
CA ALA A 152 -5.34 -5.54 2.33
C ALA A 152 -5.16 -6.15 0.92
N VAL A 153 -6.27 -6.36 0.20
CA VAL A 153 -6.23 -6.86 -1.18
C VAL A 153 -5.53 -5.87 -2.12
N PHE A 154 -5.80 -4.57 -1.98
CA PHE A 154 -5.19 -3.54 -2.81
C PHE A 154 -3.67 -3.49 -2.61
N VAL A 155 -3.19 -3.46 -1.36
CA VAL A 155 -1.76 -3.42 -1.07
C VAL A 155 -1.06 -4.67 -1.58
N LEU A 156 -1.59 -5.87 -1.33
CA LEU A 156 -0.97 -7.11 -1.81
C LEU A 156 -0.91 -7.20 -3.35
N ARG A 157 -1.93 -6.68 -4.06
CA ARG A 157 -2.02 -6.78 -5.53
C ARG A 157 -1.31 -5.68 -6.29
N GLU A 158 -1.44 -4.43 -5.84
CA GLU A 158 -0.98 -3.25 -6.59
C GLU A 158 0.33 -2.68 -6.05
N VAL A 159 0.65 -2.90 -4.77
CA VAL A 159 1.90 -2.40 -4.16
C VAL A 159 2.94 -3.51 -4.09
N GLU A 160 2.54 -4.70 -3.67
CA GLU A 160 3.42 -5.87 -3.56
C GLU A 160 3.41 -6.77 -4.80
N GLU A 161 2.61 -6.41 -5.81
CA GLU A 161 2.50 -7.07 -7.12
C GLU A 161 2.25 -8.60 -7.07
N MET A 162 1.76 -9.12 -5.93
CA MET A 162 1.49 -10.54 -5.76
C MET A 162 0.40 -10.99 -6.72
N SER A 163 0.47 -12.21 -7.25
CA SER A 163 -0.60 -12.74 -8.12
C SER A 163 -1.95 -12.88 -7.39
N THR A 164 -3.05 -13.00 -8.14
CA THR A 164 -4.37 -13.26 -7.57
C THR A 164 -4.40 -14.53 -6.74
N ALA A 165 -3.76 -15.59 -7.23
CA ALA A 165 -3.65 -16.88 -6.55
C ALA A 165 -2.84 -16.78 -5.25
N GLU A 166 -1.71 -16.09 -5.26
CA GLU A 166 -0.91 -15.89 -4.04
C GLU A 166 -1.65 -15.02 -3.03
N THR A 167 -2.30 -13.95 -3.48
CA THR A 167 -3.10 -13.08 -2.60
C THR A 167 -4.24 -13.87 -1.94
N ALA A 168 -4.92 -14.72 -2.71
CA ALA A 168 -5.97 -15.61 -2.22
C ALA A 168 -5.45 -16.59 -1.16
N ALA A 169 -4.30 -17.21 -1.43
CA ALA A 169 -3.65 -18.13 -0.50
C ALA A 169 -3.16 -17.46 0.79
N VAL A 170 -2.66 -16.22 0.70
CA VAL A 170 -2.16 -15.44 1.84
C VAL A 170 -3.30 -14.91 2.73
N LEU A 171 -4.41 -14.48 2.13
CA LEU A 171 -5.57 -13.95 2.85
C LEU A 171 -6.58 -15.04 3.26
N ASP A 172 -6.37 -16.30 2.87
CA ASP A 172 -7.28 -17.42 3.09
C ASP A 172 -8.70 -17.14 2.54
N VAL A 173 -8.77 -16.71 1.28
CA VAL A 173 -10.01 -16.41 0.55
C VAL A 173 -9.98 -17.00 -0.85
N ARG A 174 -11.12 -17.03 -1.55
CA ARG A 174 -11.19 -17.47 -2.94
C ARG A 174 -10.62 -16.40 -3.89
N GLU A 175 -10.08 -16.82 -5.03
CA GLU A 175 -9.59 -15.90 -6.07
C GLU A 175 -10.68 -14.95 -6.57
N GLU A 176 -11.94 -15.41 -6.69
CA GLU A 176 -13.07 -14.55 -7.06
C GLU A 176 -13.29 -13.43 -6.03
N THR A 177 -13.08 -13.75 -4.75
CA THR A 177 -13.16 -12.76 -3.66
C THR A 177 -12.05 -11.72 -3.79
N VAL A 178 -10.84 -12.12 -4.17
CA VAL A 178 -9.74 -11.18 -4.43
C VAL A 178 -10.10 -10.25 -5.60
N LYS A 179 -10.57 -10.79 -6.72
CA LYS A 179 -10.95 -10.02 -7.92
C LYS A 179 -12.04 -8.99 -7.61
N THR A 180 -13.10 -9.41 -6.92
CA THR A 180 -14.22 -8.53 -6.54
C THR A 180 -13.79 -7.45 -5.55
N ARG A 181 -12.99 -7.80 -4.53
CA ARG A 181 -12.45 -6.85 -3.55
C ARG A 181 -11.52 -5.82 -4.22
N LEU A 182 -10.63 -6.25 -5.12
CA LEU A 182 -9.74 -5.36 -5.84
C LEU A 182 -10.51 -4.38 -6.74
N HIS A 183 -11.51 -4.87 -7.47
CA HIS A 183 -12.39 -4.01 -8.28
C HIS A 183 -13.08 -2.95 -7.41
N ARG A 184 -13.65 -3.35 -6.26
CA ARG A 184 -14.27 -2.42 -5.31
C ARG A 184 -13.26 -1.44 -4.71
N ALA A 185 -12.07 -1.88 -4.33
CA ALA A 185 -11.01 -1.03 -3.81
C ALA A 185 -10.64 0.09 -4.80
N ARG A 186 -10.45 -0.26 -6.09
CA ARG A 186 -10.17 0.71 -7.15
C ARG A 186 -11.30 1.71 -7.35
N ALA A 187 -12.56 1.26 -7.28
CA ALA A 187 -13.72 2.14 -7.38
C ALA A 187 -13.81 3.14 -6.21
N LEU A 188 -13.55 2.69 -4.98
CA LEU A 188 -13.51 3.54 -3.79
C LEU A 188 -12.37 4.57 -3.85
N LEU A 189 -11.17 4.13 -4.24
CA LEU A 189 -10.03 5.03 -4.44
C LEU A 189 -10.32 6.10 -5.49
N ARG A 190 -10.87 5.71 -6.65
CA ARG A 190 -11.24 6.67 -7.69
C ARG A 190 -12.23 7.71 -7.18
N ARG A 191 -13.23 7.30 -6.38
CA ARG A 191 -14.19 8.23 -5.77
C ARG A 191 -13.52 9.17 -4.76
N ALA A 192 -12.64 8.66 -3.91
CA ALA A 192 -11.90 9.45 -2.93
C ALA A 192 -10.99 10.49 -3.60
N LEU A 193 -10.23 10.07 -4.61
CA LEU A 193 -9.33 10.94 -5.38
C LEU A 193 -10.09 12.00 -6.19
N TYR A 194 -11.23 11.64 -6.79
CA TYR A 194 -12.07 12.61 -7.49
C TYR A 194 -12.64 13.66 -6.52
N GLY A 195 -13.02 13.25 -5.30
CA GLY A 195 -13.44 14.18 -4.25
C GLY A 195 -12.32 15.14 -3.83
N ALA A 196 -11.12 14.61 -3.59
CA ALA A 196 -9.95 15.40 -3.18
C ALA A 196 -9.50 16.40 -4.27
N THR A 197 -9.62 16.03 -5.54
CA THR A 197 -9.21 16.88 -6.68
C THR A 197 -10.29 17.84 -7.15
N ARG A 198 -11.54 17.75 -6.65
CA ARG A 198 -12.68 18.57 -7.10
C ARG A 198 -12.42 20.09 -7.02
N GLY A 199 -11.70 20.54 -5.99
CA GLY A 199 -11.29 21.95 -5.85
C GLY A 199 -10.30 22.37 -6.95
N ALA A 200 -9.33 21.50 -7.26
CA ALA A 200 -8.32 21.73 -8.29
C ALA A 200 -8.91 21.68 -9.71
N VAL A 201 -9.96 20.90 -9.98
CA VAL A 201 -10.57 20.80 -11.33
C VAL A 201 -11.02 22.17 -11.86
N ASN A 202 -11.56 23.04 -10.99
CA ASN A 202 -11.95 24.40 -11.37
C ASN A 202 -10.73 25.30 -11.68
N GLU A 203 -9.57 25.02 -11.09
CA GLU A 203 -8.33 25.74 -11.34
C GLU A 203 -7.66 25.29 -12.66
N VAL A 204 -7.75 24.00 -13.01
CA VAL A 204 -7.15 23.43 -14.23
C VAL A 204 -7.72 24.07 -15.51
N PHE A 205 -9.01 24.42 -15.53
CA PHE A 205 -9.69 25.00 -16.68
C PHE A 205 -10.14 26.45 -16.47
N GLN A 206 -9.40 27.25 -15.68
CA GLN A 206 -9.72 28.68 -15.59
C GLN A 206 -9.61 29.35 -16.96
N PHE A 207 -10.70 30.00 -17.39
CA PHE A 207 -10.67 30.96 -18.48
C PHE A 207 -9.90 32.18 -17.98
N GLY A 208 -8.57 32.12 -18.08
CA GLY A 208 -7.69 33.16 -17.53
C GLY A 208 -8.03 34.54 -18.10
N ALA A 209 -7.93 35.57 -17.25
CA ALA A 209 -8.25 36.96 -17.59
C ALA A 209 -7.62 37.42 -18.92
N VAL A 210 -6.38 36.97 -19.22
CA VAL A 210 -5.68 37.26 -20.48
C VAL A 210 -6.42 36.75 -21.74
N ARG A 211 -7.16 35.63 -21.64
CA ARG A 211 -8.02 35.14 -22.73
C ARG A 211 -9.31 35.95 -22.83
N CYS A 212 -9.86 36.40 -21.70
CA CYS A 212 -10.96 37.36 -21.63
C CYS A 212 -10.59 38.68 -22.32
N ASP A 213 -9.44 39.27 -21.96
CA ASP A 213 -8.98 40.55 -22.51
C ASP A 213 -8.79 40.49 -24.02
N ARG A 214 -8.24 39.38 -24.55
CA ARG A 214 -8.09 39.18 -25.99
C ARG A 214 -9.43 39.03 -26.70
N VAL A 215 -10.38 38.29 -26.12
CA VAL A 215 -11.73 38.14 -26.68
C VAL A 215 -12.46 39.48 -26.65
N VAL A 216 -12.36 40.22 -25.54
CA VAL A 216 -12.95 41.55 -25.38
C VAL A 216 -12.34 42.53 -26.38
N ALA A 217 -11.02 42.61 -26.50
CA ALA A 217 -10.36 43.46 -27.49
C ALA A 217 -10.77 43.13 -28.92
N ALA A 218 -10.77 41.85 -29.30
CA ALA A 218 -11.18 41.41 -30.63
C ALA A 218 -12.65 41.70 -30.94
N VAL A 219 -13.53 41.61 -29.92
CA VAL A 219 -14.95 41.97 -30.06
C VAL A 219 -15.10 43.50 -30.18
N LEU A 220 -14.44 44.28 -29.32
CA LEU A 220 -14.48 45.74 -29.32
C LEU A 220 -13.95 46.35 -30.62
N GLU A 221 -12.88 45.79 -31.18
CA GLU A 221 -12.33 46.18 -32.48
C GLU A 221 -13.34 45.93 -33.62
N ARG A 222 -14.02 44.79 -33.59
CA ARG A 222 -14.98 44.39 -34.62
C ARG A 222 -16.32 45.14 -34.56
N ILE A 223 -16.65 45.72 -33.42
CA ILE A 223 -17.80 46.64 -33.26
C ILE A 223 -17.40 48.11 -33.34
N GLY A 224 -16.14 48.42 -33.66
CA GLY A 224 -15.64 49.77 -33.95
C GLY A 224 -15.45 50.68 -32.73
N LEU A 225 -15.29 50.10 -31.53
CA LEU A 225 -15.15 50.84 -30.26
C LEU A 225 -13.70 50.98 -29.77
N LEU A 226 -12.72 50.49 -30.54
CA LEU A 226 -11.30 50.78 -30.35
C LEU A 226 -10.83 51.70 -31.48
N GLU A 227 -10.67 52.98 -31.19
CA GLU A 227 -10.09 53.94 -32.14
C GLU A 227 -8.59 53.65 -32.30
N MET A 228 -8.19 53.34 -33.55
CA MET A 228 -6.78 53.24 -33.93
C MET A 228 -6.14 54.63 -33.85
N GLN A 229 -5.15 54.79 -32.97
CA GLN A 229 -4.11 55.82 -33.14
C GLN A 229 -3.05 55.33 -34.13
#